data_AF-A0A5C6P182-F1
#
_entry.id   AF-A0A5C6P182-F1
#
_cell.length_a   1.000
_cell.length_b   1.000
_cell.length_c   1.000
_cell.angle_alpha   90.00
_cell.angle_beta   90.00
_cell.angle_gamma   90.00
#
_symmetry.space_group_name_H-M   'P 1'
#
loop_
_entity.id
_entity.type
_entity.pdbx_description
1 polymer ?
#
loop_
_entity_poly.entity_id
_entity_poly.type
_entity_poly.pdbx_seq_one_letter_code
_entity_poly.pdbx_strand_id
1 'polypeptide(L)'
;MGQEMMGQEMMQQVSQVVSSFVLVKERDLEVELGDDYILDLQKYWDLMNDEEKHDKIPEVWEGHNIADYIDPDIMKKLEYLEKEEELKEQAGEYDSDEDSEDEEMQEIRVLAKQIREKKQLLVMESREKNVHGPRMPRTATKVEKKKLEKQMGDLGLEMQGNDNSHYAQQARQSRSVARKRKREPSAPPTSKVRSQSASRPPRDKSGLRDAKMARKAKKIMKNSQKGINRQGKKGEADRHVFDLKPKHLLTGKRKSGTNSRR
;
A
#
# COMPACT_ATOMS: atom_id res chain seq x y z
N MET A 1 42.97 11.17 -94.88
CA MET A 1 42.63 9.81 -94.38
C MET A 1 43.06 9.55 -92.92
N GLY A 2 44.09 10.21 -92.36
CA GLY A 2 44.51 9.95 -90.97
C GLY A 2 43.70 10.65 -89.85
N GLN A 3 43.07 11.79 -90.13
CA GLN A 3 42.31 12.56 -89.11
C GLN A 3 40.86 12.08 -88.92
N GLU A 4 40.22 11.54 -89.95
CA GLU A 4 38.87 10.93 -89.85
C GLU A 4 38.89 9.60 -89.09
N MET A 5 39.99 8.84 -89.19
CA MET A 5 40.18 7.57 -88.46
C MET A 5 40.35 7.80 -86.95
N MET A 6 41.11 8.82 -86.53
CA MET A 6 41.25 9.20 -85.12
C MET A 6 39.95 9.73 -84.52
N GLY A 7 39.14 10.46 -85.30
CA GLY A 7 37.82 10.92 -84.86
C GLY A 7 36.82 9.77 -84.65
N GLN A 8 36.87 8.75 -85.51
CA GLN A 8 36.08 7.53 -85.35
C GLN A 8 36.58 6.65 -84.19
N GLU A 9 37.89 6.57 -83.95
CA GLU A 9 38.47 5.89 -82.78
C GLU A 9 38.12 6.59 -81.46
N MET A 10 38.13 7.93 -81.40
CA MET A 10 37.72 8.65 -80.19
C MET A 10 36.22 8.54 -79.92
N MET A 11 35.37 8.56 -80.96
CA MET A 11 33.94 8.29 -80.79
C MET A 11 33.67 6.82 -80.45
N GLN A 12 34.45 5.86 -80.96
CA GLN A 12 34.38 4.47 -80.54
C GLN A 12 34.87 4.28 -79.10
N GLN A 13 35.92 4.98 -78.67
CA GLN A 13 36.39 4.96 -77.29
C GLN A 13 35.38 5.60 -76.33
N VAL A 14 34.82 6.76 -76.66
CA VAL A 14 33.76 7.38 -75.84
C VAL A 14 32.50 6.50 -75.85
N SER A 15 32.11 5.92 -76.98
CA SER A 15 30.99 4.96 -77.05
C SER A 15 31.27 3.68 -76.28
N GLN A 16 32.51 3.18 -76.24
CA GLN A 16 32.92 2.02 -75.44
C GLN A 16 32.95 2.35 -73.95
N VAL A 17 33.39 3.54 -73.57
CA VAL A 17 33.41 4.04 -72.18
C VAL A 17 32.00 4.30 -71.66
N VAL A 18 31.09 4.83 -72.50
CA VAL A 18 29.68 5.03 -72.15
C VAL A 18 28.90 3.71 -72.17
N SER A 19 29.25 2.79 -73.08
CA SER A 19 28.72 1.42 -73.09
C SER A 19 29.24 0.56 -71.93
N SER A 20 30.32 0.95 -71.26
CA SER A 20 30.87 0.23 -70.11
C SER A 20 30.35 0.74 -68.76
N PHE A 21 29.65 1.87 -68.72
CA PHE A 21 28.90 2.31 -67.54
C PHE A 21 27.51 1.65 -67.55
N VAL A 22 27.42 0.46 -66.96
CA VAL A 22 26.14 -0.19 -66.69
C VAL A 22 25.41 0.62 -65.61
N LEU A 23 24.16 1.05 -65.87
CA LEU A 23 23.32 1.67 -64.86
C LEU A 23 23.09 0.68 -63.73
N VAL A 24 23.66 0.97 -62.57
CA VAL A 24 23.48 0.18 -61.36
C VAL A 24 22.06 0.39 -60.87
N LYS A 25 21.25 -0.68 -60.88
CA LYS A 25 19.91 -0.64 -60.29
C LYS A 25 20.00 -0.98 -58.81
N GLU A 26 18.99 -0.59 -58.04
CA GLU A 26 18.91 -0.93 -56.62
C GLU A 26 18.95 -2.45 -56.38
N ARG A 27 18.39 -3.22 -57.32
CA ARG A 27 18.45 -4.69 -57.31
C ARG A 27 19.89 -5.23 -57.45
N ASP A 28 20.74 -4.54 -58.19
CA ASP A 28 22.14 -4.96 -58.37
C ASP A 28 22.94 -4.70 -57.08
N LEU A 29 22.65 -3.59 -56.38
CA LEU A 29 23.21 -3.27 -55.06
C LEU A 29 22.74 -4.23 -53.96
N GLU A 30 21.46 -4.62 -53.97
CA GLU A 30 20.89 -5.62 -53.06
C GLU A 30 21.61 -6.97 -53.18
N VAL A 31 21.86 -7.42 -54.42
CA VAL A 31 22.55 -8.70 -54.68
C VAL A 31 24.03 -8.64 -54.28
N GLU A 32 24.68 -7.48 -54.43
CA GLU A 32 26.10 -7.27 -54.07
C GLU A 32 26.32 -7.21 -52.55
N LEU A 33 25.47 -6.46 -51.83
CA LEU A 33 25.56 -6.28 -50.38
C LEU A 33 24.92 -7.43 -49.59
N GLY A 34 24.00 -8.17 -50.20
CA GLY A 34 23.37 -9.36 -49.61
C GLY A 34 22.69 -9.05 -48.28
N ASP A 35 23.17 -9.66 -47.20
CA ASP A 35 22.59 -9.57 -45.86
C ASP A 35 22.83 -8.19 -45.18
N ASP A 36 23.83 -7.41 -45.62
CA ASP A 36 24.14 -6.08 -45.07
C ASP A 36 23.36 -4.95 -45.77
N TYR A 37 22.51 -5.29 -46.75
CA TYR A 37 21.72 -4.31 -47.49
C TYR A 37 20.56 -3.75 -46.66
N ILE A 38 20.52 -2.42 -46.49
CA ILE A 38 19.40 -1.68 -45.92
C ILE A 38 18.93 -0.66 -46.95
N LEU A 39 17.66 -0.75 -47.37
CA LEU A 39 17.05 0.22 -48.26
C LEU A 39 16.90 1.57 -47.55
N ASP A 40 17.76 2.52 -47.88
CA ASP A 40 17.68 3.90 -47.40
C ASP A 40 16.79 4.74 -48.32
N LEU A 41 15.60 5.12 -47.83
CA LEU A 41 14.67 5.97 -48.55
C LEU A 41 15.09 7.44 -48.54
N GLN A 42 15.87 7.88 -47.55
CA GLN A 42 16.27 9.28 -47.36
C GLN A 42 17.36 9.69 -48.36
N LYS A 43 18.17 8.73 -48.81
CA LYS A 43 19.22 8.91 -49.83
C LYS A 43 18.73 9.59 -51.12
N TYR A 44 17.47 9.37 -51.51
CA TYR A 44 16.90 9.84 -52.77
C TYR A 44 16.07 11.12 -52.66
N TRP A 45 16.13 11.83 -51.52
CA TRP A 45 15.42 13.10 -51.36
C TRP A 45 16.22 14.28 -51.93
N ASP A 46 15.52 15.18 -52.61
CA ASP A 46 16.09 16.43 -53.15
C ASP A 46 15.79 17.57 -52.16
N LEU A 47 16.75 17.84 -51.27
CA LEU A 47 16.69 18.93 -50.29
C LEU A 47 17.54 20.13 -50.74
N MET A 48 17.35 21.29 -50.10
CA MET A 48 18.14 22.48 -50.38
C MET A 48 19.63 22.29 -50.02
N ASN A 49 19.89 21.58 -48.93
CA ASN A 49 21.22 21.19 -48.49
C ASN A 49 21.31 19.66 -48.46
N ASP A 50 22.31 19.09 -49.13
CA ASP A 50 22.47 17.63 -49.20
C ASP A 50 22.91 17.00 -47.86
N GLU A 51 23.49 17.79 -46.96
CA GLU A 51 23.96 17.34 -45.64
C GLU A 51 22.82 16.98 -44.68
N GLU A 52 21.64 17.57 -44.88
CA GLU A 52 20.47 17.44 -43.99
C GLU A 52 19.61 16.20 -44.31
N LYS A 53 19.96 15.42 -45.35
CA LYS A 53 19.16 14.26 -45.81
C LYS A 53 18.97 13.19 -44.74
N HIS A 54 19.96 13.01 -43.88
CA HIS A 54 19.99 11.98 -42.83
C HIS A 54 19.65 12.52 -41.44
N ASP A 55 19.18 13.77 -41.34
CA ASP A 55 18.79 14.36 -40.06
C ASP A 55 17.49 13.75 -39.53
N LYS A 56 17.42 13.58 -38.20
CA LYS A 56 16.27 12.98 -37.52
C LYS A 56 15.23 14.06 -37.21
N ILE A 57 14.06 13.96 -37.84
CA ILE A 57 12.94 14.87 -37.61
C ILE A 57 12.24 14.50 -36.28
N PRO A 58 12.15 15.43 -35.31
CA PRO A 58 11.36 15.20 -34.11
C PRO A 58 9.86 15.28 -34.44
N GLU A 59 9.07 14.31 -33.97
CA GLU A 59 7.63 14.22 -34.28
C GLU A 59 6.74 14.79 -33.16
N VAL A 60 7.09 14.57 -31.90
CA VAL A 60 6.27 14.92 -30.73
C VAL A 60 7.10 15.63 -29.66
N TRP A 61 6.55 16.70 -29.08
CA TRP A 61 7.12 17.44 -27.97
C TRP A 61 6.05 17.74 -26.91
N GLU A 62 6.29 17.34 -25.65
CA GLU A 62 5.39 17.59 -24.50
C GLU A 62 3.90 17.33 -24.81
N GLY A 63 3.62 16.22 -25.51
CA GLY A 63 2.26 15.80 -25.88
C GLY A 63 1.64 16.49 -27.11
N HIS A 64 2.40 17.35 -27.80
CA HIS A 64 1.97 18.05 -29.01
C HIS A 64 2.76 17.58 -30.23
N ASN A 65 2.11 17.49 -31.38
CA ASN A 65 2.76 17.11 -32.63
C ASN A 65 3.47 18.32 -33.25
N ILE A 66 4.72 18.15 -33.64
CA ILE A 66 5.53 19.24 -34.21
C ILE A 66 5.05 19.60 -35.62
N ALA A 67 4.53 18.62 -36.36
CA ALA A 67 3.99 18.81 -37.72
C ALA A 67 2.89 19.88 -37.78
N ASP A 68 2.11 20.05 -36.71
CA ASP A 68 1.01 21.03 -36.65
C ASP A 68 1.53 22.48 -36.57
N TYR A 69 2.80 22.68 -36.20
CA TYR A 69 3.43 23.99 -36.00
C TYR A 69 4.45 24.36 -37.10
N ILE A 70 4.55 23.57 -38.17
CA ILE A 70 5.44 23.87 -39.30
C ILE A 70 4.75 24.87 -40.25
N ASP A 71 5.13 26.14 -40.16
CA ASP A 71 4.62 27.23 -40.99
C ASP A 71 5.77 28.20 -41.38
N PRO A 72 5.92 28.60 -42.66
CA PRO A 72 6.94 29.57 -43.07
C PRO A 72 6.84 30.92 -42.34
N ASP A 73 5.65 31.34 -41.89
CA ASP A 73 5.42 32.62 -41.21
C ASP A 73 5.37 32.49 -39.67
N ILE A 74 5.80 31.36 -39.10
CA ILE A 74 5.70 31.09 -37.65
C ILE A 74 6.38 32.16 -36.79
N MET A 75 7.54 32.66 -37.21
CA MET A 75 8.29 33.69 -36.49
C MET A 75 7.53 35.02 -36.42
N LYS A 76 6.85 35.40 -37.51
CA LYS A 76 6.05 36.63 -37.55
C LYS A 76 4.80 36.54 -36.66
N LYS A 77 4.18 35.35 -36.60
CA LYS A 77 3.06 35.08 -35.68
C LYS A 77 3.52 35.12 -34.22
N LEU A 78 4.71 34.57 -33.94
CA LEU A 78 5.31 34.62 -32.61
C LEU A 78 5.58 36.07 -32.17
N GLU A 79 6.18 36.90 -33.02
CA GLU A 79 6.42 38.33 -32.72
C GLU A 79 5.13 39.12 -32.42
N TYR A 80 4.02 38.77 -33.07
CA TYR A 80 2.73 39.40 -32.78
C TYR A 80 2.19 38.99 -31.41
N LEU A 81 2.30 37.70 -31.07
CA LEU A 81 1.88 37.17 -29.77
C LEU A 81 2.74 37.71 -28.62
N GLU A 82 4.05 37.83 -28.80
CA GLU A 82 4.95 38.40 -27.80
C GLU A 82 4.59 39.86 -27.49
N LYS A 83 4.26 40.67 -28.50
CA LYS A 83 3.79 42.05 -28.31
C LYS A 83 2.43 42.10 -27.61
N GLU A 84 1.55 41.15 -27.89
CA GLU A 84 0.26 41.05 -27.22
C GLU A 84 0.42 40.70 -25.75
N GLU A 85 1.28 39.72 -25.42
CA GLU A 85 1.60 39.35 -24.04
C GLU A 85 2.29 40.50 -23.29
N GLU A 86 3.21 41.23 -23.92
CA GLU A 86 3.83 42.42 -23.31
C GLU A 86 2.79 43.49 -22.96
N LEU A 87 1.78 43.70 -23.81
CA LEU A 87 0.67 44.60 -23.50
C LEU A 87 -0.20 44.09 -22.35
N LYS A 88 -0.42 42.78 -22.23
CA LYS A 88 -1.17 42.16 -21.12
C LYS A 88 -0.41 42.23 -19.80
N GLU A 89 0.91 42.00 -19.84
CA GLU A 89 1.79 42.12 -18.68
C GLU A 89 1.85 43.59 -18.21
N GLN A 90 1.99 44.55 -19.14
CA GLN A 90 1.91 45.97 -18.81
C GLN A 90 0.54 46.41 -18.27
N ALA A 91 -0.53 45.72 -18.67
CA ALA A 91 -1.87 45.91 -18.12
C ALA A 91 -2.06 45.28 -16.74
N GLY A 92 -1.08 44.51 -16.24
CA GLY A 92 -1.10 43.88 -14.92
C GLY A 92 -1.97 42.63 -14.83
N GLU A 93 -2.31 41.97 -15.94
CA GLU A 93 -3.18 40.77 -15.94
C GLU A 93 -2.59 39.60 -15.13
N TYR A 94 -1.26 39.51 -15.07
CA TYR A 94 -0.53 38.48 -14.33
C TYR A 94 -0.03 38.95 -12.95
N ASP A 95 -0.33 40.19 -12.56
CA ASP A 95 -0.04 40.65 -11.21
C ASP A 95 -0.98 39.93 -10.25
N SER A 96 -0.46 38.93 -9.54
CA SER A 96 -1.19 38.33 -8.43
C SER A 96 -1.17 39.33 -7.28
N ASP A 97 -2.22 40.14 -7.17
CA ASP A 97 -2.43 41.04 -6.03
C ASP A 97 -2.54 40.19 -4.75
N GLU A 98 -1.40 39.94 -4.10
CA GLU A 98 -1.35 39.43 -2.74
C GLU A 98 -1.57 40.63 -1.81
N ASP A 99 -2.83 40.99 -1.61
CA ASP A 99 -3.23 41.98 -0.61
C ASP A 99 -2.58 41.63 0.74
N SER A 100 -1.70 42.52 1.23
CA SER A 100 -1.02 42.35 2.51
C SER A 100 -2.06 42.14 3.62
N GLU A 101 -2.09 40.93 4.18
CA GLU A 101 -3.04 40.59 5.23
C GLU A 101 -2.70 41.34 6.52
N ASP A 102 -3.59 42.22 6.95
CA ASP A 102 -3.53 42.87 8.27
C ASP A 102 -3.35 41.83 9.39
N GLU A 103 -2.62 42.20 10.45
CA GLU A 103 -2.35 41.34 11.61
C GLU A 103 -3.64 40.75 12.20
N GLU A 104 -4.72 41.54 12.24
CA GLU A 104 -6.05 41.11 12.71
C GLU A 104 -6.63 39.99 11.81
N MET A 105 -6.46 40.06 10.49
CA MET A 105 -6.96 39.03 9.58
C MET A 105 -6.22 37.70 9.76
N GLN A 106 -4.92 37.76 10.02
CA GLN A 106 -4.12 36.58 10.32
C GLN A 106 -4.56 35.94 11.64
N GLU A 107 -4.79 36.74 12.68
CA GLU A 107 -5.32 36.28 13.97
C GLU A 107 -6.69 35.62 13.83
N ILE A 108 -7.60 36.23 13.08
CA ILE A 108 -8.93 35.66 12.79
C ILE A 108 -8.80 34.30 12.09
N ARG A 109 -7.87 34.16 11.13
CA ARG A 109 -7.64 32.89 10.43
C ARG A 109 -7.10 31.82 11.35
N VAL A 110 -6.13 32.14 12.20
CA VAL A 110 -5.57 31.20 13.18
C VAL A 110 -6.65 30.77 14.16
N LEU A 111 -7.43 31.71 14.70
CA LEU A 111 -8.53 31.42 15.62
C LEU A 111 -9.61 30.57 14.94
N ALA A 112 -9.99 30.88 13.70
CA ALA A 112 -10.96 30.12 12.94
C ALA A 112 -10.50 28.67 12.68
N LYS A 113 -9.21 28.44 12.42
CA LYS A 113 -8.64 27.08 12.30
C LYS A 113 -8.77 26.32 13.61
N GLN A 114 -8.38 26.93 14.74
CA GLN A 114 -8.53 26.32 16.07
C GLN A 114 -9.98 25.96 16.40
N ILE A 115 -10.94 26.84 16.07
CA ILE A 115 -12.37 26.58 16.26
C ILE A 115 -12.84 25.39 15.41
N ARG A 116 -12.45 25.34 14.13
CA ARG A 116 -12.81 24.24 13.22
C ARG A 116 -12.27 22.91 13.71
N GLU A 117 -11.00 22.87 14.10
CA GLU A 117 -10.36 21.66 14.64
C GLU A 117 -11.06 21.19 15.93
N LYS A 118 -11.31 22.10 16.87
CA LYS A 118 -12.01 21.78 18.11
C LYS A 118 -13.42 21.24 17.86
N LYS A 119 -14.14 21.82 16.90
CA LYS A 119 -15.47 21.36 16.49
C LYS A 119 -15.42 19.97 15.87
N GLN A 120 -14.42 19.69 15.01
CA GLN A 120 -14.22 18.37 14.43
C GLN A 120 -13.91 17.31 15.49
N LEU A 121 -13.02 17.61 16.45
CA LEU A 121 -12.73 16.71 17.58
C LEU A 121 -14.00 16.39 18.39
N LEU A 122 -14.85 17.38 18.64
CA LEU A 122 -16.11 17.18 19.38
C LEU A 122 -17.10 16.30 18.60
N VAL A 123 -17.18 16.47 17.27
CA VAL A 123 -17.99 15.59 16.41
C VAL A 123 -17.45 14.16 16.42
N MET A 124 -16.13 13.98 16.34
CA MET A 124 -15.51 12.65 16.39
C MET A 124 -15.76 11.96 17.75
N GLU A 125 -15.58 12.68 18.87
CA GLU A 125 -15.86 12.15 20.20
C GLU A 125 -17.36 11.80 20.38
N SER A 126 -18.25 12.59 19.78
CA SER A 126 -19.69 12.30 19.78
C SER A 126 -20.02 11.04 18.97
N ARG A 127 -19.35 10.81 17.83
CA ARG A 127 -19.51 9.60 17.03
C ARG A 127 -18.98 8.37 17.77
N GLU A 128 -17.83 8.47 18.43
CA GLU A 128 -17.27 7.39 19.26
C GLU A 128 -18.22 7.00 20.40
N LYS A 129 -18.85 7.99 21.06
CA LYS A 129 -19.82 7.76 22.13
C LYS A 129 -21.12 7.10 21.66
N ASN A 130 -21.39 7.07 20.35
CA ASN A 130 -22.60 6.50 19.79
C ASN A 130 -22.38 5.00 19.46
N VAL A 131 -22.59 4.16 20.47
CA VAL A 131 -22.43 2.70 20.37
C VAL A 131 -23.79 2.01 20.34
N HIS A 132 -23.93 0.92 19.60
CA HIS A 132 -25.14 0.11 19.57
C HIS A 132 -25.35 -0.62 20.91
N GLY A 133 -26.23 -0.08 21.76
CA GLY A 133 -26.60 -0.64 23.07
C GLY A 133 -27.07 0.42 24.07
N PRO A 134 -27.59 0.02 25.24
CA PRO A 134 -27.98 0.96 26.29
C PRO A 134 -26.75 1.66 26.86
N ARG A 135 -26.79 3.00 26.90
CA ARG A 135 -25.70 3.81 27.45
C ARG A 135 -25.75 3.81 28.99
N MET A 136 -24.65 3.45 29.62
CA MET A 136 -24.54 3.48 31.09
C MET A 136 -24.71 4.91 31.64
N PRO A 137 -25.52 5.12 32.68
CA PRO A 137 -25.69 6.45 33.28
C PRO A 137 -24.40 6.87 33.99
N ARG A 138 -24.08 8.18 33.93
CA ARG A 138 -22.87 8.73 34.56
C ARG A 138 -22.83 8.52 36.08
N THR A 139 -23.98 8.32 36.72
CA THR A 139 -24.11 8.04 38.15
C THR A 139 -23.56 6.66 38.56
N ALA A 140 -23.57 5.67 37.65
CA ALA A 140 -23.03 4.34 37.91
C ALA A 140 -21.50 4.30 37.78
N THR A 141 -20.92 5.19 36.96
CA THR A 141 -19.48 5.26 36.71
C THR A 141 -18.78 6.25 37.63
N LYS A 142 -17.66 5.87 38.25
CA LYS A 142 -16.86 6.79 39.07
C LYS A 142 -16.02 7.70 38.17
N VAL A 143 -16.15 9.03 38.36
CA VAL A 143 -15.31 10.02 37.67
C VAL A 143 -14.01 10.23 38.45
N GLU A 144 -12.88 10.12 37.75
CA GLU A 144 -11.56 10.42 38.31
C GLU A 144 -11.33 11.92 38.46
N LYS A 145 -10.79 12.33 39.63
CA LYS A 145 -10.50 13.74 39.93
C LYS A 145 -9.55 14.37 38.89
N LYS A 146 -8.48 13.66 38.53
CA LYS A 146 -7.44 14.18 37.60
C LYS A 146 -8.02 14.56 36.24
N LYS A 147 -8.97 13.77 35.72
CA LYS A 147 -9.62 14.04 34.44
C LYS A 147 -10.47 15.31 34.50
N LEU A 148 -11.22 15.48 35.59
CA LEU A 148 -12.05 16.66 35.81
C LEU A 148 -11.21 17.92 36.02
N GLU A 149 -10.15 17.83 36.82
CA GLU A 149 -9.20 18.92 37.09
C GLU A 149 -8.56 19.43 35.80
N LYS A 150 -8.12 18.53 34.91
CA LYS A 150 -7.58 18.90 33.60
C LYS A 150 -8.64 19.63 32.74
N GLN A 151 -9.85 19.08 32.63
CA GLN A 151 -10.91 19.67 31.80
C GLN A 151 -11.33 21.07 32.26
N MET A 152 -11.40 21.28 33.58
CA MET A 152 -11.75 22.58 34.14
C MET A 152 -10.58 23.57 34.09
N GLY A 153 -9.34 23.08 34.26
CA GLY A 153 -8.14 23.87 34.04
C GLY A 153 -8.02 24.38 32.60
N ASP A 154 -8.34 23.53 31.61
CA ASP A 154 -8.39 23.91 30.19
C ASP A 154 -9.46 25.00 29.92
N LEU A 155 -10.49 25.10 30.77
CA LEU A 155 -11.52 26.14 30.73
C LEU A 155 -11.15 27.39 31.56
N GLY A 156 -9.99 27.41 32.21
CA GLY A 156 -9.51 28.51 33.05
C GLY A 156 -10.02 28.50 34.50
N LEU A 157 -10.58 27.39 34.98
CA LEU A 157 -11.03 27.25 36.36
C LEU A 157 -9.98 26.53 37.22
N GLU A 158 -9.53 27.20 38.28
CA GLU A 158 -8.61 26.60 39.25
C GLU A 158 -9.34 25.65 40.20
N MET A 159 -8.97 24.36 40.15
CA MET A 159 -9.54 23.31 41.01
C MET A 159 -8.59 22.81 42.12
N GLN A 160 -7.39 23.38 42.21
CA GLN A 160 -6.40 23.05 43.24
C GLN A 160 -6.78 23.69 44.58
N GLY A 161 -6.51 22.99 45.70
CA GLY A 161 -6.73 23.53 47.04
C GLY A 161 -8.16 23.50 47.58
N ASN A 162 -9.16 22.99 46.84
CA ASN A 162 -10.53 22.86 47.36
C ASN A 162 -10.68 21.65 48.30
N ASP A 163 -10.26 21.85 49.55
CA ASP A 163 -10.28 20.87 50.65
C ASP A 163 -11.70 20.47 51.09
N ASN A 164 -12.71 21.22 50.66
CA ASN A 164 -14.13 20.92 50.89
C ASN A 164 -14.73 20.00 49.81
N SER A 165 -13.95 19.58 48.81
CA SER A 165 -14.43 18.66 47.78
C SER A 165 -14.67 17.26 48.33
N HIS A 166 -15.74 16.61 47.83
CA HIS A 166 -16.06 15.21 48.16
C HIS A 166 -14.88 14.25 47.93
N TYR A 167 -14.00 14.56 46.97
CA TYR A 167 -12.79 13.79 46.69
C TYR A 167 -11.73 13.88 47.80
N ALA A 168 -11.53 15.06 48.38
CA ALA A 168 -10.58 15.26 49.50
C ALA A 168 -11.09 14.56 50.77
N GLN A 169 -12.39 14.64 51.04
CA GLN A 169 -13.03 13.96 52.17
C GLN A 169 -12.98 12.43 52.02
N GLN A 170 -13.28 11.90 50.83
CA GLN A 170 -13.24 10.45 50.58
C GLN A 170 -11.81 9.88 50.74
N ALA A 171 -10.77 10.59 50.30
CA ALA A 171 -9.38 10.16 50.46
C ALA A 171 -8.93 10.07 51.92
N ARG A 172 -9.49 10.91 52.80
CA ARG A 172 -9.27 10.86 54.25
C ARG A 172 -9.99 9.65 54.87
N GLN A 173 -11.21 9.35 54.40
CA GLN A 173 -12.05 8.27 54.95
C GLN A 173 -11.68 6.86 54.45
N SER A 174 -11.12 6.73 53.24
CA SER A 174 -10.76 5.44 52.64
C SER A 174 -9.51 4.80 53.22
N ARG A 175 -8.79 5.48 54.12
CA ARG A 175 -7.68 4.89 54.87
C ARG A 175 -8.26 3.95 55.92
N SER A 176 -8.29 2.65 55.61
CA SER A 176 -8.68 1.64 56.59
C SER A 176 -7.76 1.73 57.80
N VAL A 177 -8.32 1.99 58.99
CA VAL A 177 -7.61 1.77 60.26
C VAL A 177 -7.23 0.29 60.26
N ALA A 178 -5.93 0.00 60.24
CA ALA A 178 -5.40 -1.35 60.05
C ALA A 178 -5.81 -2.26 61.23
N ARG A 179 -7.02 -2.82 61.18
CA ARG A 179 -7.40 -3.96 62.00
C ARG A 179 -6.59 -5.16 61.50
N LYS A 180 -5.74 -5.70 62.40
CA LYS A 180 -4.90 -6.88 62.19
C LYS A 180 -5.68 -8.02 61.52
N ARG A 181 -5.57 -8.14 60.20
CA ARG A 181 -5.26 -9.36 59.43
C ARG A 181 -5.55 -9.15 57.95
N LYS A 182 -4.49 -8.95 57.14
CA LYS A 182 -4.28 -9.57 55.82
C LYS A 182 -2.77 -9.52 55.53
N ARG A 183 -2.02 -10.46 56.12
CA ARG A 183 -0.70 -10.87 55.62
C ARG A 183 -0.78 -12.39 55.46
N GLU A 184 -1.44 -12.81 54.38
CA GLU A 184 -1.26 -14.17 53.89
C GLU A 184 0.12 -14.21 53.19
N PRO A 185 0.99 -15.21 53.45
CA PRO A 185 2.19 -15.39 52.66
C PRO A 185 1.83 -15.75 51.22
N SER A 186 2.67 -15.35 50.27
CA SER A 186 2.56 -15.58 48.82
C SER A 186 2.59 -17.07 48.39
N ALA A 187 2.60 -17.99 49.36
CA ALA A 187 2.52 -19.43 49.16
C ALA A 187 1.38 -20.01 50.02
N PRO A 188 0.58 -20.97 49.51
CA PRO A 188 -0.42 -21.65 50.31
C PRO A 188 0.26 -22.34 51.52
N PRO A 189 -0.35 -22.33 52.71
CA PRO A 189 0.25 -22.94 53.90
C PRO A 189 0.51 -24.42 53.67
N THR A 190 1.71 -24.88 54.04
CA THR A 190 2.15 -26.28 53.92
C THR A 190 1.39 -27.22 54.86
N SER A 191 0.65 -26.67 55.83
CA SER A 191 -0.27 -27.43 56.67
C SER A 191 -1.61 -27.59 55.97
N LYS A 192 -1.88 -28.81 55.49
CA LYS A 192 -3.23 -29.24 55.12
C LYS A 192 -4.16 -29.03 56.31
N VAL A 193 -4.97 -27.98 56.27
CA VAL A 193 -6.06 -27.81 57.23
C VAL A 193 -7.04 -28.97 57.03
N ARG A 194 -7.31 -29.63 58.15
CA ARG A 194 -7.97 -30.92 58.33
C ARG A 194 -9.48 -30.86 58.10
N SER A 195 -9.93 -30.37 56.95
CA SER A 195 -11.35 -30.39 56.62
C SER A 195 -11.61 -30.47 55.12
N GLN A 196 -12.13 -31.64 54.75
CA GLN A 196 -12.99 -31.93 53.60
C GLN A 196 -12.30 -32.41 52.30
N SER A 197 -12.70 -33.62 51.90
CA SER A 197 -12.59 -34.26 50.56
C SER A 197 -11.25 -34.50 49.86
N ALA A 198 -10.09 -34.15 50.45
CA ALA A 198 -8.77 -34.39 49.85
C ALA A 198 -7.94 -35.54 50.48
N SER A 199 -8.58 -36.46 51.24
CA SER A 199 -7.85 -37.53 51.95
C SER A 199 -7.32 -38.62 51.03
N ARG A 200 -7.95 -38.85 49.88
CA ARG A 200 -7.51 -39.86 48.92
C ARG A 200 -6.53 -39.22 47.93
N PRO A 201 -5.30 -39.76 47.80
CA PRO A 201 -4.43 -39.33 46.71
C PRO A 201 -5.15 -39.56 45.37
N PRO A 202 -4.98 -38.65 44.38
CA PRO A 202 -5.49 -38.84 43.03
C PRO A 202 -5.19 -40.24 42.47
N ARG A 203 -6.12 -40.81 41.69
CA ARG A 203 -6.04 -42.19 41.18
C ARG A 203 -4.77 -42.49 40.38
N ASP A 204 -4.20 -41.47 39.74
CA ASP A 204 -2.94 -41.54 38.98
C ASP A 204 -1.69 -41.58 39.88
N LYS A 205 -1.83 -41.31 41.18
CA LYS A 205 -0.75 -41.25 42.18
C LYS A 205 -0.88 -42.30 43.27
N SER A 206 -2.09 -42.78 43.56
CA SER A 206 -2.36 -43.69 44.68
C SER A 206 -1.65 -45.05 44.59
N GLY A 207 -1.28 -45.50 43.40
CA GLY A 207 -0.61 -46.79 43.16
C GLY A 207 0.90 -46.69 42.91
N LEU A 208 1.51 -45.51 43.09
CA LEU A 208 2.92 -45.28 42.78
C LEU A 208 3.68 -44.89 44.03
N ARG A 209 4.84 -45.53 44.26
CA ARG A 209 5.62 -45.37 45.49
C ARG A 209 6.16 -43.95 45.69
N ASP A 210 6.81 -43.39 44.66
CA ASP A 210 7.49 -42.08 44.72
C ASP A 210 7.11 -41.16 43.56
N ALA A 211 7.34 -39.85 43.75
CA ALA A 211 7.20 -38.85 42.70
C ALA A 211 8.07 -39.13 41.45
N LYS A 212 9.26 -39.75 41.62
CA LYS A 212 10.11 -40.18 40.50
C LYS A 212 9.43 -41.24 39.64
N MET A 213 8.71 -42.17 40.27
CA MET A 213 7.93 -43.21 39.60
C MET A 213 6.69 -42.63 38.91
N ALA A 214 6.00 -41.67 39.54
CA ALA A 214 4.91 -40.91 38.93
C ALA A 214 5.35 -40.17 37.66
N ARG A 215 6.51 -39.51 37.68
CA ARG A 215 7.09 -38.85 36.50
C ARG A 215 7.43 -39.87 35.41
N LYS A 216 7.97 -41.04 35.77
CA LYS A 216 8.27 -42.14 34.82
C LYS A 216 6.98 -42.67 34.17
N ALA A 217 5.94 -42.95 34.95
CA ALA A 217 4.64 -43.40 34.46
C ALA A 217 4.00 -42.38 33.50
N LYS A 218 4.05 -41.09 33.84
CA LYS A 218 3.56 -40.01 32.95
C LYS A 218 4.33 -39.95 31.64
N LYS A 219 5.65 -40.21 31.66
CA LYS A 219 6.48 -40.26 30.44
C LYS A 219 6.13 -41.45 29.56
N ILE A 220 5.90 -42.63 30.16
CA ILE A 220 5.46 -43.84 29.43
C ILE A 220 4.09 -43.59 28.78
N MET A 221 3.13 -43.02 29.52
CA MET A 221 1.82 -42.63 28.99
C MET A 221 1.91 -41.66 27.80
N LYS A 222 2.75 -40.61 27.89
CA LYS A 222 2.95 -39.69 26.75
C LYS A 222 3.59 -40.36 25.55
N ASN A 223 4.48 -41.32 25.77
CA ASN A 223 5.12 -42.08 24.70
C ASN A 223 4.16 -43.05 24.01
N SER A 224 3.26 -43.71 24.75
CA SER A 224 2.27 -44.62 24.15
C SER A 224 1.25 -43.88 23.27
N GLN A 225 0.91 -42.64 23.61
CA GLN A 225 -0.02 -41.81 22.83
C GLN A 225 0.56 -41.29 21.50
N LYS A 226 1.88 -41.40 21.25
CA LYS A 226 2.51 -40.87 20.02
C LYS A 226 1.92 -41.46 18.75
N GLY A 227 1.58 -42.75 18.74
CA GLY A 227 0.98 -43.40 17.56
C GLY A 227 -0.39 -42.82 17.19
N ILE A 228 -1.23 -42.60 18.20
CA ILE A 228 -2.58 -42.03 18.10
C ILE A 228 -2.49 -40.57 17.65
N ASN A 229 -1.59 -39.79 18.25
CA ASN A 229 -1.35 -38.39 17.91
C ASN A 229 -0.81 -38.23 16.48
N ARG A 230 0.05 -39.14 16.02
CA ARG A 230 0.56 -39.15 14.63
C ARG A 230 -0.55 -39.36 13.61
N GLN A 231 -1.60 -40.11 13.96
CA GLN A 231 -2.78 -40.33 13.13
C GLN A 231 -3.84 -39.22 13.28
N GLY A 232 -3.60 -38.19 14.11
CA GLY A 232 -4.53 -37.08 14.31
C GLY A 232 -5.84 -37.45 15.03
N LYS A 233 -5.86 -38.55 15.78
CA LYS A 233 -7.05 -38.99 16.51
C LYS A 233 -7.37 -38.07 17.69
N LYS A 234 -8.66 -37.88 17.98
CA LYS A 234 -9.14 -37.00 19.06
C LYS A 234 -8.84 -37.52 20.47
N GLY A 235 -8.49 -38.80 20.58
CA GLY A 235 -8.14 -39.49 21.83
C GLY A 235 -8.15 -41.01 21.64
N GLU A 236 -7.92 -41.76 22.70
CA GLU A 236 -7.94 -43.24 22.65
C GLU A 236 -9.32 -43.83 22.29
N ALA A 237 -10.39 -43.08 22.53
CA ALA A 237 -11.75 -43.48 22.20
C ALA A 237 -12.09 -43.32 20.70
N ASP A 238 -11.29 -42.56 19.95
CA ASP A 238 -11.54 -42.27 18.53
C ASP A 238 -11.03 -43.41 17.64
N ARG A 239 -11.85 -44.46 17.56
CA ARG A 239 -11.62 -45.66 16.75
C ARG A 239 -12.46 -45.68 15.47
N HIS A 240 -12.86 -44.51 14.97
CA HIS A 240 -13.67 -44.40 13.76
C HIS A 240 -12.87 -44.82 12.50
N VAL A 241 -13.46 -45.72 11.72
CA VAL A 241 -12.95 -46.15 10.41
C VAL A 241 -13.71 -45.37 9.34
N PHE A 242 -12.99 -44.51 8.60
CA PHE A 242 -13.59 -43.73 7.53
C PHE A 242 -13.82 -44.58 6.28
N ASP A 243 -14.95 -44.36 5.61
CA ASP A 243 -15.19 -44.90 4.27
C ASP A 243 -14.46 -44.03 3.24
N LEU A 244 -13.21 -44.38 2.96
CA LEU A 244 -12.36 -43.66 2.00
C LEU A 244 -12.82 -43.86 0.55
N LYS A 245 -13.58 -44.92 0.27
CA LYS A 245 -13.98 -45.32 -1.08
C LYS A 245 -15.49 -45.59 -1.11
N PRO A 246 -16.31 -44.56 -0.88
CA PRO A 246 -17.74 -44.75 -0.76
C PRO A 246 -18.35 -45.23 -2.08
N LYS A 247 -19.14 -46.31 -1.98
CA LYS A 247 -19.71 -47.01 -3.14
C LYS A 247 -20.48 -46.09 -4.07
N HIS A 248 -21.26 -45.15 -3.54
CA HIS A 248 -22.09 -44.24 -4.35
C HIS A 248 -21.28 -43.24 -5.19
N LEU A 249 -19.98 -43.06 -4.93
CA LEU A 249 -19.08 -42.27 -5.78
C LEU A 249 -18.37 -43.12 -6.84
N LEU A 250 -18.00 -44.35 -6.49
CA LEU A 250 -17.14 -45.21 -7.32
C LEU A 250 -17.91 -46.22 -8.17
N THR A 251 -19.22 -46.34 -7.99
CA THR A 251 -20.05 -47.30 -8.71
C THR A 251 -21.23 -46.62 -9.40
N GLY A 252 -21.59 -47.15 -10.58
CA GLY A 252 -22.64 -46.60 -11.43
C GLY A 252 -22.14 -45.54 -12.42
N LYS A 253 -22.93 -45.31 -13.47
CA LYS A 253 -22.73 -44.23 -14.46
C LYS A 253 -23.97 -43.35 -14.49
N ARG A 254 -23.80 -42.05 -14.71
CA ARG A 254 -24.93 -41.12 -14.88
C ARG A 254 -25.65 -41.44 -16.18
N LYS A 255 -26.97 -41.64 -16.10
CA LYS A 255 -27.86 -41.87 -17.25
C LYS A 255 -28.67 -40.60 -17.53
N SER A 256 -29.30 -40.52 -18.70
CA SER A 256 -30.29 -39.47 -18.98
C SER A 256 -31.51 -39.67 -18.07
N GLY A 257 -31.88 -38.66 -17.27
CA GLY A 257 -32.97 -38.72 -16.29
C GLY A 257 -32.59 -38.22 -14.90
N THR A 258 -33.24 -38.77 -13.87
CA THR A 258 -33.03 -38.39 -12.46
C THR A 258 -31.63 -38.76 -11.99
N ASN A 259 -30.99 -37.85 -11.26
CA ASN A 259 -29.60 -37.97 -10.86
C ASN A 259 -29.47 -38.12 -9.33
N SER A 260 -28.44 -38.84 -8.87
CA SER A 260 -28.25 -39.19 -7.44
C SER A 260 -27.69 -38.06 -6.56
N ARG A 261 -27.21 -36.98 -7.19
CA ARG A 261 -26.72 -35.77 -6.53
C ARG A 261 -27.22 -34.54 -7.29
N ARG A 262 -27.44 -33.45 -6.54
CA ARG A 262 -27.82 -32.14 -7.08
C ARG A 262 -26.69 -31.54 -7.90
#